data_AF-A0A328AK13-F1
#
_entry.id   AF-A0A328AK13-F1
#
_cell.length_a   1.000
_cell.length_b   1.000
_cell.length_c   1.000
_cell.angle_alpha   90.00
_cell.angle_beta   90.00
_cell.angle_gamma   90.00
#
_symmetry.space_group_name_H-M   'P 1'
#
loop_
_entity.id
_entity.type
_entity.pdbx_description
1 polymer ?
#
loop_
_entity_poly.entity_id
_entity_poly.type
_entity_poly.pdbx_seq_one_letter_code
_entity_poly.pdbx_strand_id
1 'polypeptide(L)'
;MSIESLFAQAYEAHQRGDLSRAEKGYRGLLRSKPYEASHNLGLVLGAMGRFKEAETAFREALAAADNPGTRYALAELLLADGRYAEGWPLWEARRAIPALKVPQPDLDFPEWHGEPLAGRRLLVFHEQGFGDAIMLARWFAPLKSAGAEIVFFCPPELHRLMARLGVSVVGADPDPEAVRADYWTLAGSLPFRAAATLESLPPPARFEGLEVGSGGGIGVVARGSSAHRNDANRSLPARHAARLARLSRDLSPETTGARDFEDTARIVAGLDLVICVDTSVAHLAGSLGKAVWILLPARDTDWRWLRGRDDSPWYPTARLFRQRMAGDWEPVLRRIETSVANR
;
A
#
# COMPACT_ATOMS: atom_id res chain seq x y z
N MET A 1 -16.19 -31.27 -24.53
CA MET A 1 -15.89 -30.91 -23.13
C MET A 1 -16.97 -29.94 -22.65
N SER A 2 -17.44 -30.05 -21.41
CA SER A 2 -18.43 -29.12 -20.85
C SER A 2 -17.81 -27.73 -20.64
N ILE A 3 -18.66 -26.69 -20.58
CA ILE A 3 -18.25 -25.31 -20.27
C ILE A 3 -17.50 -25.26 -18.92
N GLU A 4 -17.99 -25.99 -17.91
CA GLU A 4 -17.34 -26.07 -16.59
C GLU A 4 -15.96 -26.72 -16.65
N SER A 5 -15.79 -27.78 -17.45
CA SER A 5 -14.48 -28.42 -17.62
C SER A 5 -13.48 -27.50 -18.30
N LEU A 6 -13.92 -26.72 -19.30
CA LEU A 6 -13.08 -25.72 -19.97
C LEU A 6 -12.68 -24.59 -19.01
N PHE A 7 -13.61 -24.12 -18.17
CA PHE A 7 -13.32 -23.10 -17.18
C PHE A 7 -12.33 -23.60 -16.13
N ALA A 8 -12.52 -24.81 -15.59
CA ALA A 8 -11.61 -25.42 -14.63
C ALA A 8 -10.18 -25.55 -15.20
N GLN A 9 -10.02 -25.96 -16.47
CA GLN A 9 -8.71 -26.03 -17.12
C GLN A 9 -8.05 -24.66 -17.28
N ALA A 10 -8.82 -23.62 -17.63
CA ALA A 10 -8.31 -22.25 -17.73
C ALA A 10 -7.87 -21.72 -16.35
N TYR A 11 -8.69 -21.97 -15.34
CA TYR A 11 -8.41 -21.61 -13.95
C TYR A 11 -7.16 -22.33 -13.40
N GLU A 12 -7.03 -23.63 -13.64
CA GLU A 12 -5.83 -24.36 -13.27
C GLU A 12 -4.56 -23.85 -13.97
N ALA A 13 -4.65 -23.52 -15.26
CA ALA A 13 -3.53 -22.92 -15.98
C ALA A 13 -3.12 -21.58 -15.35
N HIS A 14 -4.11 -20.76 -14.95
CA HIS A 14 -3.89 -19.52 -14.23
C HIS A 14 -3.17 -19.77 -12.89
N GLN A 15 -3.66 -20.71 -12.07
CA GLN A 15 -3.05 -21.04 -10.77
C GLN A 15 -1.60 -21.55 -10.90
N ARG A 16 -1.26 -22.23 -12.02
CA ARG A 16 0.10 -22.67 -12.31
C ARG A 16 1.00 -21.59 -12.94
N GLY A 17 0.46 -20.39 -13.20
CA GLY A 17 1.19 -19.31 -13.84
C GLY A 17 1.38 -19.48 -15.36
N ASP A 18 0.71 -20.44 -16.00
CA ASP A 18 0.65 -20.56 -17.46
C ASP A 18 -0.36 -19.53 -18.01
N LEU A 19 0.07 -18.27 -17.98
CA LEU A 19 -0.77 -17.12 -18.30
C LEU A 19 -1.28 -17.18 -19.75
N SER A 20 -0.46 -17.67 -20.69
CA SER A 20 -0.85 -17.76 -22.10
C SER A 20 -1.98 -18.77 -22.31
N ARG A 21 -1.91 -19.93 -21.65
CA ARG A 21 -2.98 -20.92 -21.72
C ARG A 21 -4.24 -20.45 -21.00
N ALA A 22 -4.08 -19.79 -19.85
CA ALA A 22 -5.19 -19.21 -19.10
C ALA A 22 -5.95 -18.18 -19.95
N GLU A 23 -5.23 -17.22 -20.58
CA GLU A 23 -5.83 -16.21 -21.46
C GLU A 23 -6.65 -16.86 -22.58
N LYS A 24 -6.06 -17.82 -23.31
CA LYS A 24 -6.76 -18.52 -24.40
C LYS A 24 -8.04 -19.19 -23.90
N GLY A 25 -7.98 -19.83 -22.73
CA GLY A 25 -9.12 -20.47 -22.09
C GLY A 25 -10.24 -19.49 -21.77
N TYR A 26 -9.93 -18.39 -21.07
CA TYR A 26 -10.94 -17.39 -20.71
C TYR A 26 -11.53 -16.67 -21.93
N ARG A 27 -10.73 -16.31 -22.94
CA ARG A 27 -11.26 -15.73 -24.19
C ARG A 27 -12.26 -16.65 -24.88
N GLY A 28 -12.05 -17.96 -24.84
CA GLY A 28 -12.99 -18.96 -25.38
C GLY A 28 -14.31 -19.05 -24.63
N LEU A 29 -14.38 -18.53 -23.40
CA LEU A 29 -15.53 -18.64 -22.50
C LEU A 29 -16.33 -17.33 -22.34
N LEU A 30 -15.91 -16.23 -22.96
CA LEU A 30 -16.55 -14.91 -22.82
C LEU A 30 -18.06 -14.91 -23.17
N ARG A 31 -18.51 -15.76 -24.10
CA ARG A 31 -19.95 -15.87 -24.43
C ARG A 31 -20.73 -16.74 -23.45
N SER A 32 -20.11 -17.77 -22.88
CA SER A 32 -20.78 -18.77 -22.04
C SER A 32 -20.71 -18.47 -20.54
N LYS A 33 -19.67 -17.78 -20.09
CA LYS A 33 -19.44 -17.32 -18.71
C LYS A 33 -18.95 -15.87 -18.75
N PRO A 34 -19.78 -14.92 -19.19
CA PRO A 34 -19.34 -13.55 -19.47
C PRO A 34 -18.73 -12.85 -18.25
N TYR A 35 -19.23 -13.12 -17.04
CA TYR A 35 -18.65 -12.56 -15.82
C TYR A 35 -17.32 -13.25 -15.46
N GLU A 36 -17.33 -14.56 -15.20
CA GLU A 36 -16.16 -15.27 -14.66
C GLU A 36 -14.99 -15.27 -15.65
N ALA A 37 -15.27 -15.40 -16.95
CA ALA A 37 -14.24 -15.36 -17.98
C ALA A 37 -13.60 -13.96 -18.06
N SER A 38 -14.39 -12.89 -18.09
CA SER A 38 -13.89 -11.52 -18.22
C SER A 38 -13.12 -11.08 -16.97
N HIS A 39 -13.62 -11.42 -15.77
CA HIS A 39 -12.93 -11.12 -14.51
C HIS A 39 -11.55 -11.78 -14.47
N ASN A 40 -11.48 -13.09 -14.72
CA ASN A 40 -10.21 -13.81 -14.68
C ASN A 40 -9.28 -13.43 -15.84
N LEU A 41 -9.83 -13.10 -17.02
CA LEU A 41 -9.06 -12.55 -18.13
C LEU A 41 -8.40 -11.23 -17.73
N GLY A 42 -9.11 -10.34 -17.03
CA GLY A 42 -8.56 -9.11 -16.49
C GLY A 42 -7.36 -9.34 -15.57
N LEU A 43 -7.47 -10.27 -14.62
CA LEU A 43 -6.37 -10.65 -13.73
C LEU A 43 -5.14 -11.16 -14.50
N VAL A 44 -5.35 -12.08 -15.46
CA VAL A 44 -4.27 -12.65 -16.29
C VAL A 44 -3.59 -11.59 -17.13
N LEU A 45 -4.36 -10.71 -17.78
CA LEU A 45 -3.82 -9.62 -18.60
C LEU A 45 -3.03 -8.62 -17.75
N GLY A 46 -3.49 -8.34 -16.53
CA GLY A 46 -2.76 -7.54 -15.54
C GLY A 46 -1.41 -8.16 -15.18
N ALA A 47 -1.38 -9.47 -14.90
CA ALA A 47 -0.15 -10.21 -14.61
C ALA A 47 0.84 -10.25 -15.80
N MET A 48 0.35 -10.14 -17.03
CA MET A 48 1.16 -9.99 -18.24
C MET A 48 1.62 -8.56 -18.53
N GLY A 49 1.17 -7.56 -17.76
CA GLY A 49 1.44 -6.15 -18.02
C GLY A 49 0.58 -5.51 -19.13
N ARG A 50 -0.46 -6.20 -19.61
CA ARG A 50 -1.39 -5.73 -20.66
C ARG A 50 -2.54 -4.94 -20.03
N PHE A 51 -2.20 -3.87 -19.32
CA PHE A 51 -3.13 -3.15 -18.42
C PHE A 51 -4.36 -2.55 -19.11
N LYS A 52 -4.23 -2.03 -20.34
CA LYS A 52 -5.38 -1.49 -21.08
C LYS A 52 -6.42 -2.56 -21.42
N GLU A 53 -5.96 -3.75 -21.79
CA GLU A 53 -6.86 -4.88 -22.05
C GLU A 53 -7.44 -5.43 -20.74
N ALA A 54 -6.65 -5.45 -19.66
CA ALA A 54 -7.14 -5.82 -18.34
C ALA A 54 -8.27 -4.91 -17.86
N GLU A 55 -8.13 -3.59 -18.01
CA GLU A 55 -9.20 -2.63 -17.71
C GLU A 55 -10.46 -2.93 -18.52
N THR A 56 -10.31 -3.19 -19.83
CA THR A 56 -11.44 -3.52 -20.70
C THR A 56 -12.17 -4.77 -20.20
N ALA A 57 -11.43 -5.83 -19.89
CA ALA A 57 -11.99 -7.08 -19.39
C ALA A 57 -12.67 -6.92 -18.01
N PHE A 58 -12.14 -6.10 -17.10
CA PHE A 58 -12.81 -5.80 -15.84
C PHE A 58 -14.10 -5.00 -16.03
N ARG A 59 -14.12 -4.02 -16.95
CA ARG A 59 -15.33 -3.27 -17.27
C ARG A 59 -16.40 -4.16 -17.91
N GLU A 60 -16.01 -5.08 -18.80
CA GLU A 60 -16.91 -6.11 -19.36
C GLU A 60 -17.45 -7.04 -18.27
N ALA A 61 -16.61 -7.47 -17.32
CA ALA A 61 -17.06 -8.26 -16.18
C ALA A 61 -18.11 -7.51 -15.33
N LEU A 62 -17.87 -6.23 -15.04
CA LEU A 62 -18.82 -5.39 -14.29
C LEU A 62 -20.12 -5.12 -15.05
N ALA A 63 -20.08 -5.09 -16.38
CA ALA A 63 -21.28 -5.00 -17.20
C ALA A 63 -22.12 -6.30 -17.14
N ALA A 64 -21.47 -7.45 -16.94
CA ALA A 64 -22.15 -8.75 -16.80
C ALA A 64 -22.70 -8.98 -15.39
N ALA A 65 -21.96 -8.60 -14.35
CA ALA A 65 -22.42 -8.66 -12.96
C ALA A 65 -21.63 -7.67 -12.08
N ASP A 66 -22.34 -6.95 -11.20
CA ASP A 66 -21.68 -6.14 -10.18
C ASP A 66 -21.05 -7.04 -9.11
N ASN A 67 -19.74 -6.92 -8.92
CA ASN A 67 -19.00 -7.71 -7.95
C ASN A 67 -17.91 -6.88 -7.27
N PRO A 68 -17.81 -6.92 -5.92
CA PRO A 68 -16.85 -6.12 -5.18
C PRO A 68 -15.39 -6.49 -5.49
N GLY A 69 -15.09 -7.76 -5.75
CA GLY A 69 -13.76 -8.22 -6.14
C GLY A 69 -13.31 -7.63 -7.48
N THR A 70 -14.22 -7.55 -8.46
CA THR A 70 -13.93 -6.93 -9.76
C THR A 70 -13.77 -5.42 -9.64
N ARG A 71 -14.63 -4.74 -8.87
CA ARG A 71 -14.49 -3.30 -8.57
C ARG A 71 -13.14 -3.00 -7.91
N TYR A 72 -12.75 -3.80 -6.92
CA TYR A 72 -11.48 -3.66 -6.23
C TYR A 72 -10.27 -3.87 -7.17
N ALA A 73 -10.29 -4.91 -8.01
CA ALA A 73 -9.22 -5.16 -8.98
C ALA A 73 -9.09 -4.03 -10.01
N LEU A 74 -10.22 -3.50 -10.49
CA LEU A 74 -10.24 -2.33 -11.37
C LEU A 74 -9.74 -1.07 -10.65
N ALA A 75 -10.09 -0.88 -9.38
CA ALA A 75 -9.57 0.21 -8.56
C ALA A 75 -8.04 0.15 -8.45
N GLU A 76 -7.46 -0.99 -8.08
CA GLU A 76 -6.00 -1.17 -8.01
C GLU A 76 -5.32 -0.81 -9.34
N LEU A 77 -5.92 -1.21 -10.48
CA LEU A 77 -5.41 -0.86 -11.80
C LEU A 77 -5.47 0.65 -12.04
N LEU A 78 -6.62 1.30 -11.83
CA LEU A 78 -6.80 2.73 -12.07
C LEU A 78 -5.91 3.59 -11.16
N LEU A 79 -5.82 3.23 -9.88
CA LEU A 79 -4.97 3.91 -8.90
C LEU A 79 -3.49 3.79 -9.30
N ALA A 80 -3.04 2.63 -9.78
CA ALA A 80 -1.67 2.46 -10.24
C ALA A 80 -1.32 3.27 -11.51
N ASP A 81 -2.32 3.71 -12.29
CA ASP A 81 -2.15 4.66 -13.39
C ASP A 81 -2.35 6.13 -12.97
N GLY A 82 -2.61 6.41 -11.69
CA GLY A 82 -2.86 7.76 -11.19
C GLY A 82 -4.27 8.29 -11.47
N ARG A 83 -5.19 7.46 -11.97
CA ARG A 83 -6.60 7.81 -12.26
C ARG A 83 -7.44 7.81 -10.98
N TYR A 84 -7.06 8.63 -10.02
CA TYR A 84 -7.61 8.62 -8.66
C TYR A 84 -9.10 8.94 -8.58
N ALA A 85 -9.58 9.90 -9.39
CA ALA A 85 -10.99 10.27 -9.43
C ALA A 85 -11.90 9.08 -9.79
N GLU A 86 -11.46 8.17 -10.67
CA GLU A 86 -12.20 6.94 -11.00
C GLU A 86 -11.90 5.79 -10.04
N GLY A 87 -10.66 5.70 -9.55
CA GLY A 87 -10.19 4.60 -8.73
C GLY A 87 -10.76 4.60 -7.31
N TRP A 88 -10.83 5.76 -6.65
CA TRP A 88 -11.26 5.84 -5.26
C TRP A 88 -12.70 5.37 -4.98
N PRO A 89 -13.71 5.73 -5.80
CA PRO A 89 -15.06 5.18 -5.62
C PRO A 89 -15.09 3.65 -5.68
N LEU A 90 -14.30 3.05 -6.59
CA LEU A 90 -14.23 1.61 -6.76
C LEU A 90 -13.43 0.92 -5.64
N TRP A 91 -12.45 1.62 -5.05
CA TRP A 91 -11.64 1.14 -3.93
C TRP A 91 -12.48 0.85 -2.68
N GLU A 92 -13.59 1.56 -2.47
CA GLU A 92 -14.52 1.29 -1.36
C GLU A 92 -15.10 -0.12 -1.39
N ALA A 93 -15.12 -0.79 -2.55
CA ALA A 93 -15.57 -2.17 -2.69
C ALA A 93 -14.75 -3.16 -1.82
N ARG A 94 -13.52 -2.81 -1.43
CA ARG A 94 -12.66 -3.63 -0.56
C ARG A 94 -13.33 -4.00 0.77
N ARG A 95 -14.23 -3.14 1.28
CA ARG A 95 -14.97 -3.34 2.53
C ARG A 95 -15.84 -4.60 2.49
N ALA A 96 -16.31 -4.97 1.30
CA ALA A 96 -17.15 -6.14 1.07
C ALA A 96 -16.35 -7.41 0.75
N ILE A 97 -15.01 -7.38 0.84
CA ILE A 97 -14.14 -8.53 0.53
C ILE A 97 -13.61 -9.13 1.84
N PRO A 98 -14.15 -10.26 2.33
CA PRO A 98 -13.77 -10.83 3.63
C PRO A 98 -12.26 -11.12 3.76
N ALA A 99 -11.62 -11.53 2.67
CA ALA A 99 -10.19 -11.85 2.65
C ALA A 99 -9.28 -10.65 2.97
N LEU A 100 -9.77 -9.42 2.79
CA LEU A 100 -9.02 -8.19 3.09
C LEU A 100 -9.12 -7.76 4.55
N LYS A 101 -10.02 -8.37 5.35
CA LYS A 101 -10.17 -8.12 6.79
C LYS A 101 -10.29 -6.63 7.14
N VAL A 102 -10.97 -5.87 6.30
CA VAL A 102 -11.20 -4.43 6.51
C VAL A 102 -12.09 -4.25 7.75
N PRO A 103 -11.76 -3.35 8.69
CA PRO A 103 -12.57 -3.11 9.87
C PRO A 103 -14.01 -2.73 9.52
N GLN A 104 -14.96 -3.30 10.25
CA GLN A 104 -16.40 -3.01 10.17
C GLN A 104 -16.87 -2.64 11.58
N PRO A 105 -16.54 -1.43 12.06
CA PRO A 105 -16.85 -1.03 13.43
C PRO A 105 -18.37 -0.90 13.62
N ASP A 106 -18.87 -1.46 14.72
CA ASP A 106 -20.25 -1.34 15.16
C ASP A 106 -20.31 -0.26 16.26
N LEU A 107 -20.71 0.95 15.88
CA LEU A 107 -20.65 2.15 16.72
C LEU A 107 -22.00 2.87 16.69
N ASP A 108 -22.32 3.58 17.76
CA ASP A 108 -23.56 4.34 17.93
C ASP A 108 -23.53 5.74 17.27
N PHE A 109 -22.42 6.10 16.63
CA PHE A 109 -22.24 7.34 15.86
C PHE A 109 -21.92 7.06 14.39
N PRO A 110 -22.29 7.98 13.47
CA PRO A 110 -22.26 7.73 12.02
C PRO A 110 -20.85 7.70 11.43
N GLU A 111 -20.71 7.07 10.25
CA GLU A 111 -19.50 7.19 9.44
C GLU A 111 -19.43 8.60 8.82
N TRP A 112 -18.24 9.21 8.83
CA TRP A 112 -17.94 10.46 8.17
C TRP A 112 -17.87 10.27 6.64
N HIS A 113 -18.59 11.11 5.93
CA HIS A 113 -18.68 11.13 4.47
C HIS A 113 -18.25 12.46 3.84
N GLY A 114 -17.79 13.42 4.65
CA GLY A 114 -17.34 14.75 4.19
C GLY A 114 -18.03 15.91 4.90
N GLU A 115 -18.80 15.63 5.95
CA GLU A 115 -19.45 16.64 6.79
C GLU A 115 -18.41 17.61 7.39
N PRO A 116 -18.79 18.87 7.68
CA PRO A 116 -17.90 19.81 8.35
C PRO A 116 -17.45 19.29 9.73
N LEU A 117 -16.13 19.34 9.98
CA LEU A 117 -15.51 18.80 11.20
C LEU A 117 -15.10 19.86 12.22
N ALA A 118 -15.45 21.13 12.02
CA ALA A 118 -15.04 22.20 12.92
C ALA A 118 -15.59 21.97 14.35
N GLY A 119 -14.69 21.76 15.31
CA GLY A 119 -15.02 21.45 16.70
C GLY A 119 -15.61 20.04 16.90
N ARG A 120 -15.47 19.15 15.92
CA ARG A 120 -15.97 17.77 15.96
C ARG A 120 -14.85 16.78 16.20
N ARG A 121 -15.16 15.71 16.92
CA ARG A 121 -14.26 14.58 17.17
C ARG A 121 -14.46 13.52 16.09
N LEU A 122 -13.39 13.07 15.46
CA LEU A 122 -13.37 12.05 14.42
C LEU A 122 -12.52 10.85 14.87
N LEU A 123 -13.16 9.70 14.99
CA LEU A 123 -12.48 8.42 15.20
C LEU A 123 -12.00 7.84 13.86
N VAL A 124 -10.70 7.69 13.67
CA VAL A 124 -10.11 7.10 12.48
C VAL A 124 -9.58 5.71 12.81
N PHE A 125 -10.04 4.70 12.09
CA PHE A 125 -9.52 3.34 12.22
C PHE A 125 -8.32 3.13 11.29
N HIS A 126 -7.24 2.61 11.86
CA HIS A 126 -6.17 1.98 11.09
C HIS A 126 -6.74 0.87 10.20
N GLU A 127 -6.22 0.79 8.99
CA GLU A 127 -6.53 -0.28 8.04
C GLU A 127 -5.20 -0.82 7.49
N GLN A 128 -5.17 -2.13 7.18
CA GLN A 128 -4.05 -2.82 6.54
C GLN A 128 -2.75 -2.87 7.38
N GLY A 129 -1.62 -2.41 6.84
CA GLY A 129 -0.31 -2.52 7.48
C GLY A 129 0.16 -1.20 8.11
N PHE A 130 1.27 -1.28 8.86
CA PHE A 130 1.90 -0.09 9.46
C PHE A 130 2.30 0.98 8.43
N GLY A 131 2.72 0.54 7.24
CA GLY A 131 3.06 1.45 6.13
C GLY A 131 1.86 2.27 5.65
N ASP A 132 0.70 1.64 5.55
CA ASP A 132 -0.55 2.32 5.15
C ASP A 132 -0.96 3.35 6.21
N ALA A 133 -0.86 3.01 7.50
CA ALA A 133 -1.11 3.96 8.58
C ALA A 133 -0.22 5.21 8.47
N ILE A 134 1.09 5.02 8.27
CA ILE A 134 2.05 6.12 8.13
C ILE A 134 1.80 6.94 6.86
N MET A 135 1.46 6.27 5.75
CA MET A 135 1.14 6.93 4.49
C MET A 135 -0.12 7.79 4.58
N LEU A 136 -1.18 7.24 5.16
CA LEU A 136 -2.52 7.85 5.25
C LEU A 136 -2.62 8.87 6.38
N ALA A 137 -1.70 8.86 7.35
CA ALA A 137 -1.61 9.89 8.37
C ALA A 137 -1.38 11.31 7.81
N ARG A 138 -0.98 11.44 6.53
CA ARG A 138 -0.88 12.74 5.85
C ARG A 138 -2.18 13.55 5.84
N TRP A 139 -3.32 12.88 5.92
CA TRP A 139 -4.63 13.54 5.97
C TRP A 139 -4.95 14.11 7.36
N PHE A 140 -4.20 13.76 8.41
CA PHE A 140 -4.50 14.27 9.76
C PHE A 140 -4.24 15.77 9.86
N ALA A 141 -3.18 16.29 9.23
CA ALA A 141 -2.90 17.73 9.22
C ALA A 141 -4.05 18.56 8.61
N PRO A 142 -4.51 18.31 7.36
CA PRO A 142 -5.61 19.07 6.79
C PRO A 142 -6.94 18.89 7.55
N LEU A 143 -7.22 17.70 8.09
CA LEU A 143 -8.42 17.48 8.92
C LEU A 143 -8.37 18.31 10.22
N LYS A 144 -7.21 18.37 10.89
CA LYS A 144 -7.01 19.22 12.06
C LYS A 144 -7.09 20.72 11.71
N SER A 145 -6.54 21.13 10.57
CA SER A 145 -6.69 22.51 10.09
C SER A 145 -8.15 22.88 9.79
N ALA A 146 -9.00 21.90 9.46
CA ALA A 146 -10.45 22.08 9.36
C ALA A 146 -11.18 22.06 10.71
N GLY A 147 -10.44 21.95 11.83
CA GLY A 147 -10.97 22.01 13.19
C GLY A 147 -11.37 20.66 13.79
N ALA A 148 -11.00 19.53 13.15
CA ALA A 148 -11.28 18.20 13.68
C ALA A 148 -10.35 17.86 14.86
N GLU A 149 -10.92 17.32 15.94
CA GLU A 149 -10.18 16.55 16.93
C GLU A 149 -10.09 15.09 16.46
N ILE A 150 -8.88 14.55 16.32
CA ILE A 150 -8.68 13.20 15.78
C ILE A 150 -8.33 12.22 16.91
N VAL A 151 -9.06 11.11 16.94
CA VAL A 151 -8.70 9.90 17.68
C VAL A 151 -8.29 8.85 16.65
N PHE A 152 -7.07 8.34 16.73
CA PHE A 152 -6.59 7.29 15.83
C PHE A 152 -6.55 5.95 16.56
N PHE A 153 -7.39 5.01 16.12
CA PHE A 153 -7.39 3.63 16.59
C PHE A 153 -6.35 2.83 15.81
N CYS A 154 -5.24 2.46 16.43
CA CYS A 154 -4.16 1.73 15.77
C CYS A 154 -3.40 0.77 16.70
N PRO A 155 -2.61 -0.17 16.16
CA PRO A 155 -1.79 -1.07 16.97
C PRO A 155 -0.75 -0.32 17.84
N PRO A 156 -0.34 -0.90 18.99
CA PRO A 156 0.57 -0.27 19.95
C PRO A 156 1.92 0.13 19.38
N GLU A 157 2.42 -0.58 18.36
CA GLU A 157 3.69 -0.31 17.67
C GLU A 157 3.71 1.07 17.00
N LEU A 158 2.54 1.67 16.74
CA LEU A 158 2.39 2.98 16.14
C LEU A 158 2.08 4.08 17.17
N HIS A 159 1.75 3.75 18.42
CA HIS A 159 1.17 4.72 19.38
C HIS A 159 2.04 5.94 19.60
N ARG A 160 3.30 5.72 19.95
CA ARG A 160 4.26 6.80 20.21
C ARG A 160 4.50 7.67 18.98
N LEU A 161 4.70 7.04 17.82
CA LEU A 161 4.93 7.75 16.56
C LEU A 161 3.71 8.59 16.16
N MET A 162 2.50 8.02 16.21
CA MET A 162 1.28 8.71 15.78
C MET A 162 0.90 9.84 16.73
N ALA A 163 1.19 9.71 18.04
CA ALA A 163 1.01 10.78 19.01
C ALA A 163 1.81 12.05 18.66
N ARG A 164 2.94 11.93 17.92
CA ARG A 164 3.72 13.07 17.41
C ARG A 164 2.99 13.94 16.40
N LEU A 165 1.87 13.47 15.84
CA LEU A 165 0.99 14.24 14.96
C LEU A 165 -0.01 15.10 15.76
N GLY A 166 0.04 15.03 17.09
CA GLY A 166 -0.87 15.71 18.00
C GLY A 166 -2.30 15.20 17.88
N VAL A 167 -2.46 13.89 17.73
CA VAL A 167 -3.75 13.18 17.75
C VAL A 167 -3.82 12.31 18.99
N SER A 168 -5.02 12.04 19.48
CA SER A 168 -5.23 11.02 20.52
C SER A 168 -5.06 9.64 19.89
N VAL A 169 -4.36 8.71 20.55
CA VAL A 169 -4.14 7.36 20.01
C VAL A 169 -4.69 6.32 20.96
N VAL A 170 -5.38 5.33 20.42
CA VAL A 170 -6.03 4.25 21.18
C VAL A 170 -5.72 2.90 20.51
N GLY A 171 -5.65 1.85 21.33
CA GLY A 171 -5.38 0.47 20.89
C GLY A 171 -6.60 -0.43 21.01
N ALA A 172 -6.36 -1.73 20.98
CA ALA A 172 -7.39 -2.74 21.29
C ALA A 172 -7.93 -2.55 22.71
N ASP A 173 -9.21 -2.90 22.89
CA ASP A 173 -9.96 -2.77 24.15
C ASP A 173 -9.88 -1.38 24.79
N PRO A 174 -10.16 -0.30 24.05
CA PRO A 174 -10.07 1.05 24.59
C PRO A 174 -11.21 1.32 25.60
N ASP A 175 -10.97 2.26 26.50
CA ASP A 175 -12.05 2.89 27.26
C ASP A 175 -13.11 3.44 26.27
N PRO A 176 -14.40 3.09 26.42
CA PRO A 176 -15.48 3.61 25.56
C PRO A 176 -15.48 5.14 25.43
N GLU A 177 -15.15 5.87 26.50
CA GLU A 177 -15.09 7.34 26.43
C GLU A 177 -13.88 7.83 25.63
N ALA A 178 -12.79 7.05 25.60
CA ALA A 178 -11.61 7.38 24.80
C ALA A 178 -11.88 7.27 23.28
N VAL A 179 -12.85 6.45 22.85
CA VAL A 179 -13.24 6.31 21.42
C VAL A 179 -14.49 7.08 21.02
N ARG A 180 -15.24 7.65 21.98
CA ARG A 180 -16.45 8.43 21.70
C ARG A 180 -16.17 9.58 20.73
N ALA A 181 -16.93 9.69 19.64
CA ALA A 181 -16.71 10.72 18.63
C ALA A 181 -18.04 11.19 18.01
N ASP A 182 -18.00 12.28 17.25
CA ASP A 182 -19.14 12.72 16.44
C ASP A 182 -19.28 11.85 15.18
N TYR A 183 -18.15 11.40 14.64
CA TYR A 183 -18.09 10.55 13.45
C TYR A 183 -16.94 9.54 13.55
N TRP A 184 -17.02 8.46 12.77
CA TRP A 184 -15.88 7.58 12.51
C TRP A 184 -15.52 7.47 11.02
N THR A 185 -14.31 7.03 10.68
CA THR A 185 -13.95 6.68 9.30
C THR A 185 -12.80 5.66 9.25
N LEU A 186 -12.59 5.03 8.10
CA LEU A 186 -11.40 4.20 7.86
C LEU A 186 -10.28 5.06 7.27
N ALA A 187 -9.05 4.90 7.74
CA ALA A 187 -7.90 5.61 7.17
C ALA A 187 -7.78 5.38 5.65
N GLY A 188 -8.05 4.15 5.19
CA GLY A 188 -8.01 3.78 3.77
C GLY A 188 -9.06 4.45 2.89
N SER A 189 -10.07 5.09 3.50
CA SER A 189 -11.14 5.82 2.81
C SER A 189 -10.89 7.33 2.77
N LEU A 190 -9.93 7.85 3.55
CA LEU A 190 -9.60 9.29 3.58
C LEU A 190 -9.26 9.87 2.20
N PRO A 191 -8.50 9.20 1.31
CA PRO A 191 -8.25 9.73 -0.03
C PRO A 191 -9.54 9.94 -0.83
N PHE A 192 -10.50 9.02 -0.70
CA PHE A 192 -11.81 9.13 -1.35
C PHE A 192 -12.63 10.29 -0.76
N ARG A 193 -12.74 10.37 0.58
CA ARG A 193 -13.48 11.45 1.26
C ARG A 193 -12.94 12.84 0.93
N ALA A 194 -11.63 12.95 0.75
CA ALA A 194 -10.95 14.18 0.36
C ALA A 194 -10.98 14.47 -1.15
N ALA A 195 -11.61 13.61 -1.96
CA ALA A 195 -11.57 13.66 -3.42
C ALA A 195 -10.14 13.83 -3.97
N ALA A 196 -9.18 13.09 -3.37
CA ALA A 196 -7.77 13.26 -3.64
C ALA A 196 -7.43 12.90 -5.10
N THR A 197 -6.72 13.81 -5.75
CA THR A 197 -6.08 13.60 -7.07
C THR A 197 -4.57 13.48 -6.86
N LEU A 198 -3.82 13.12 -7.89
CA LEU A 198 -2.37 13.02 -7.77
C LEU A 198 -1.73 14.38 -7.47
N GLU A 199 -2.35 15.44 -7.98
CA GLU A 199 -1.94 16.84 -7.86
C GLU A 199 -2.37 17.45 -6.51
N SER A 200 -3.37 16.88 -5.84
CA SER A 200 -3.93 17.40 -4.58
C SER A 200 -3.56 16.57 -3.34
N LEU A 201 -2.59 15.66 -3.46
CA LEU A 201 -2.10 14.90 -2.31
C LEU A 201 -1.53 15.86 -1.24
N PRO A 202 -1.96 15.75 0.04
CA PRO A 202 -1.29 16.44 1.13
C PRO A 202 0.19 16.01 1.21
N PRO A 203 1.09 16.87 1.71
CA PRO A 203 2.48 16.49 1.94
C PRO A 203 2.56 15.30 2.90
N PRO A 204 3.64 14.50 2.87
CA PRO A 204 3.84 13.41 3.83
C PRO A 204 3.68 13.87 5.29
N ALA A 205 3.19 12.96 6.14
CA ALA A 205 2.99 13.25 7.57
C ALA A 205 4.31 13.68 8.23
N ARG A 206 4.29 14.78 9.00
CA ARG A 206 5.47 15.31 9.69
C ARG A 206 5.43 14.94 11.17
N PHE A 207 6.41 14.15 11.60
CA PHE A 207 6.55 13.73 13.00
C PHE A 207 7.47 14.71 13.76
N GLU A 208 6.88 15.54 14.62
CA GLU A 208 7.61 16.60 15.33
C GLU A 208 8.36 16.11 16.59
N GLY A 209 9.41 16.85 16.96
CA GLY A 209 10.16 16.63 18.20
C GLY A 209 10.87 15.28 18.32
N LEU A 210 11.13 14.60 17.19
CA LEU A 210 11.90 13.37 17.19
C LEU A 210 13.36 13.67 17.56
N GLU A 211 13.85 12.99 18.60
CA GLU A 211 15.26 12.98 18.92
C GLU A 211 16.01 12.24 17.80
N VAL A 212 16.80 12.98 17.05
CA VAL A 212 17.58 12.43 15.95
C VAL A 212 18.72 11.61 16.53
N GLY A 213 18.78 10.32 16.18
CA GLY A 213 19.93 9.50 16.53
C GLY A 213 21.20 10.09 15.94
N SER A 214 22.30 10.10 16.70
CA SER A 214 23.61 10.46 16.15
C SER A 214 23.99 9.43 15.08
N GLY A 215 24.22 9.90 13.85
CA GLY A 215 24.50 9.01 12.75
C GLY A 215 24.62 9.72 11.41
N GLY A 216 24.93 8.90 10.41
CA GLY A 216 24.95 9.21 8.99
C GLY A 216 24.97 7.89 8.22
N GLY A 217 25.17 7.96 6.92
CA GLY A 217 25.27 6.78 6.07
C GLY A 217 23.93 6.20 5.65
N ILE A 218 23.96 4.92 5.28
CA ILE A 218 22.85 4.22 4.64
C ILE A 218 22.25 3.22 5.63
N GLY A 219 20.92 3.10 5.63
CA GLY A 219 20.23 1.99 6.27
C GLY A 219 19.49 1.15 5.25
N VAL A 220 19.42 -0.16 5.47
CA VAL A 220 18.82 -1.09 4.51
C VAL A 220 17.72 -1.96 5.12
N VAL A 221 16.70 -2.26 4.33
CA VAL A 221 15.66 -3.25 4.66
C VAL A 221 15.43 -4.13 3.44
N ALA A 222 15.99 -5.33 3.45
CA ALA A 222 15.95 -6.22 2.28
C ALA A 222 14.68 -7.08 2.20
N ARG A 223 13.94 -7.20 3.29
CA ARG A 223 12.79 -8.09 3.42
C ARG A 223 11.70 -7.44 4.26
N GLY A 224 10.44 -7.71 3.93
CA GLY A 224 9.29 -7.34 4.74
C GLY A 224 8.80 -8.50 5.61
N SER A 225 7.62 -8.31 6.20
CA SER A 225 6.96 -9.36 6.97
C SER A 225 6.57 -10.56 6.10
N SER A 226 6.92 -11.76 6.55
CA SER A 226 6.56 -13.03 5.91
C SER A 226 5.05 -13.33 5.98
N ALA A 227 4.30 -12.64 6.85
CA ALA A 227 2.85 -12.75 6.91
C ALA A 227 2.13 -11.94 5.80
N HIS A 228 2.87 -11.10 5.06
CA HIS A 228 2.29 -10.29 4.00
C HIS A 228 1.96 -11.13 2.76
N ARG A 229 0.76 -10.99 2.20
CA ARG A 229 0.28 -11.78 1.04
C ARG A 229 1.22 -11.76 -0.17
N ASN A 230 1.92 -10.65 -0.37
CA ASN A 230 2.84 -10.42 -1.48
C ASN A 230 4.33 -10.55 -1.10
N ASP A 231 4.66 -11.15 0.05
CA ASP A 231 6.05 -11.22 0.54
C ASP A 231 6.99 -11.89 -0.46
N ALA A 232 6.54 -12.99 -1.08
CA ALA A 232 7.33 -13.76 -2.04
C ALA A 232 7.82 -12.94 -3.25
N ASN A 233 7.06 -11.92 -3.66
CA ASN A 233 7.46 -11.04 -4.76
C ASN A 233 8.30 -9.86 -4.26
N ARG A 234 7.87 -9.20 -3.18
CA ARG A 234 8.49 -7.92 -2.73
C ARG A 234 9.79 -8.10 -1.96
N SER A 235 9.97 -9.20 -1.24
CA SER A 235 11.17 -9.44 -0.44
C SER A 235 12.31 -10.02 -1.27
N LEU A 236 13.54 -9.59 -0.99
CA LEU A 236 14.71 -10.13 -1.68
C LEU A 236 14.97 -11.59 -1.26
N PRO A 237 15.29 -12.49 -2.20
CA PRO A 237 15.81 -13.81 -1.88
C PRO A 237 17.06 -13.72 -0.99
N ALA A 238 17.31 -14.72 -0.13
CA ALA A 238 18.35 -14.68 0.89
C ALA A 238 19.74 -14.20 0.39
N ARG A 239 20.19 -14.69 -0.77
CA ARG A 239 21.47 -14.27 -1.37
C ARG A 239 21.52 -12.76 -1.69
N HIS A 240 20.41 -12.22 -2.20
CA HIS A 240 20.28 -10.82 -2.59
C HIS A 240 20.10 -9.94 -1.35
N ALA A 241 19.36 -10.43 -0.35
CA ALA A 241 19.21 -9.75 0.93
C ALA A 241 20.56 -9.61 1.64
N ALA A 242 21.34 -10.70 1.72
CA ALA A 242 22.69 -10.67 2.30
C ALA A 242 23.63 -9.74 1.53
N ARG A 243 23.50 -9.66 0.20
CA ARG A 243 24.25 -8.71 -0.64
C ARG A 243 23.88 -7.26 -0.32
N LEU A 244 22.58 -6.93 -0.23
CA LEU A 244 22.14 -5.58 0.13
C LEU A 244 22.56 -5.19 1.55
N ALA A 245 22.48 -6.13 2.50
CA ALA A 245 22.94 -5.96 3.89
C ALA A 245 24.44 -5.68 4.02
N ARG A 246 25.26 -6.00 3.00
CA ARG A 246 26.68 -5.63 2.99
C ARG A 246 26.92 -4.18 2.56
N LEU A 247 25.94 -3.55 1.91
CA LEU A 247 26.06 -2.14 1.53
C LEU A 247 25.96 -1.24 2.75
N SER A 248 25.16 -1.61 3.76
CA SER A 248 25.02 -0.82 4.97
C SER A 248 24.25 -1.50 6.10
N ARG A 249 24.01 -0.75 7.17
CA ARG A 249 23.32 -1.21 8.39
C ARG A 249 21.91 -1.73 8.08
N ASP A 250 21.62 -2.96 8.50
CA ASP A 250 20.26 -3.49 8.49
C ASP A 250 19.38 -2.76 9.54
N LEU A 251 18.22 -2.30 9.10
CA LEU A 251 17.24 -1.58 9.91
C LEU A 251 16.14 -2.48 10.47
N SER A 252 16.25 -3.79 10.29
CA SER A 252 15.35 -4.76 10.92
C SER A 252 15.29 -4.55 12.45
N PRO A 253 14.10 -4.69 13.08
CA PRO A 253 13.98 -4.58 14.54
C PRO A 253 14.91 -5.52 15.29
N GLU A 254 15.15 -6.72 14.75
CA GLU A 254 16.05 -7.73 15.31
C GLU A 254 17.50 -7.24 15.37
N THR A 255 17.93 -6.44 14.39
CA THR A 255 19.28 -5.86 14.35
C THR A 255 19.39 -4.57 15.16
N THR A 256 18.33 -3.75 15.13
CA THR A 256 18.36 -2.41 15.72
C THR A 256 17.92 -2.36 17.17
N GLY A 257 17.19 -3.36 17.65
CA GLY A 257 16.54 -3.35 18.96
C GLY A 257 15.35 -2.39 19.04
N ALA A 258 14.85 -1.88 17.91
CA ALA A 258 13.70 -0.97 17.88
C ALA A 258 12.45 -1.68 18.41
N ARG A 259 11.79 -1.08 19.41
CA ARG A 259 10.59 -1.66 20.05
C ARG A 259 9.30 -1.26 19.36
N ASP A 260 9.31 -0.10 18.71
CA ASP A 260 8.17 0.49 18.02
C ASP A 260 8.64 1.38 16.85
N PHE A 261 7.68 1.94 16.11
CA PHE A 261 8.01 2.79 14.96
C PHE A 261 8.58 4.15 15.35
N GLU A 262 8.46 4.61 16.60
CA GLU A 262 9.15 5.84 17.04
C GLU A 262 10.65 5.56 17.21
N ASP A 263 11.04 4.42 17.77
CA ASP A 263 12.43 3.99 17.85
C ASP A 263 13.03 3.82 16.44
N THR A 264 12.30 3.19 15.50
CA THR A 264 12.72 3.14 14.09
C THR A 264 12.83 4.53 13.46
N ALA A 265 11.90 5.45 13.77
CA ALA A 265 11.93 6.81 13.25
C ALA A 265 13.16 7.59 13.70
N ARG A 266 13.57 7.47 14.97
CA ARG A 266 14.80 8.10 15.49
C ARG A 266 16.05 7.61 14.75
N ILE A 267 16.13 6.31 14.47
CA ILE A 267 17.24 5.72 13.71
C ILE A 267 17.25 6.26 12.28
N VAL A 268 16.11 6.20 11.59
CA VAL A 268 15.97 6.69 10.20
C VAL A 268 16.25 8.20 10.10
N ALA A 269 15.84 8.98 11.11
CA ALA A 269 16.11 10.41 11.17
C ALA A 269 17.61 10.74 11.22
N GLY A 270 18.46 9.82 11.69
CA GLY A 270 19.92 9.97 11.68
C GLY A 270 20.61 9.54 10.38
N LEU A 271 19.90 8.99 9.39
CA LEU A 271 20.50 8.47 8.15
C LEU A 271 20.50 9.51 7.01
N ASP A 272 21.43 9.32 6.06
CA ASP A 272 21.51 10.07 4.81
C ASP A 272 20.68 9.44 3.68
N LEU A 273 20.41 8.14 3.79
CA LEU A 273 19.66 7.34 2.83
C LEU A 273 19.08 6.08 3.49
N VAL A 274 17.86 5.74 3.10
CA VAL A 274 17.27 4.42 3.33
C VAL A 274 17.14 3.68 2.00
N ILE A 275 17.60 2.43 1.92
CA ILE A 275 17.39 1.55 0.76
C ILE A 275 16.54 0.36 1.21
N CYS A 276 15.31 0.23 0.72
CA CYS A 276 14.40 -0.78 1.21
C CYS A 276 13.59 -1.42 0.09
N VAL A 277 13.10 -2.63 0.31
CA VAL A 277 11.94 -3.14 -0.43
C VAL A 277 10.67 -2.41 0.04
N ASP A 278 9.60 -2.46 -0.75
CA ASP A 278 8.28 -1.87 -0.43
C ASP A 278 7.79 -2.27 0.97
N THR A 279 8.04 -1.48 2.01
CA THR A 279 7.80 -1.80 3.44
C THR A 279 7.36 -0.55 4.21
N SER A 280 6.91 -0.73 5.45
CA SER A 280 6.59 0.39 6.36
C SER A 280 7.77 1.35 6.55
N VAL A 281 9.01 0.87 6.50
CA VAL A 281 10.22 1.71 6.59
C VAL A 281 10.35 2.65 5.38
N ALA A 282 9.87 2.26 4.19
CA ALA A 282 9.83 3.13 3.03
C ALA A 282 8.93 4.36 3.27
N HIS A 283 7.73 4.09 3.80
CA HIS A 283 6.75 5.12 4.16
C HIS A 283 7.27 6.03 5.28
N LEU A 284 7.90 5.44 6.30
CA LEU A 284 8.49 6.18 7.40
C LEU A 284 9.61 7.12 6.92
N ALA A 285 10.56 6.61 6.14
CA ALA A 285 11.66 7.41 5.61
C ALA A 285 11.15 8.56 4.73
N GLY A 286 10.20 8.28 3.84
CA GLY A 286 9.56 9.30 3.02
C GLY A 286 8.81 10.36 3.83
N SER A 287 8.10 9.96 4.89
CA SER A 287 7.42 10.90 5.80
C SER A 287 8.39 11.74 6.63
N LEU A 288 9.57 11.20 6.98
CA LEU A 288 10.64 11.94 7.66
C LEU A 288 11.44 12.86 6.71
N GLY A 289 11.08 12.91 5.42
CA GLY A 289 11.80 13.70 4.42
C GLY A 289 13.21 13.17 4.13
N LYS A 290 13.48 11.90 4.43
CA LYS A 290 14.76 11.26 4.13
C LYS A 290 14.79 10.77 2.70
N ALA A 291 15.97 10.85 2.08
CA ALA A 291 16.20 10.18 0.81
C ALA A 291 15.91 8.69 0.97
N VAL A 292 15.06 8.14 0.11
CA VAL A 292 14.65 6.73 0.20
C VAL A 292 14.66 6.08 -1.17
N TRP A 293 15.35 4.95 -1.31
CA TRP A 293 15.38 4.16 -2.53
C TRP A 293 14.58 2.89 -2.32
N ILE A 294 13.62 2.63 -3.19
CA ILE A 294 12.63 1.58 -2.99
C ILE A 294 12.74 0.56 -4.11
N LEU A 295 13.03 -0.69 -3.74
CA LEU A 295 13.09 -1.82 -4.65
C LEU A 295 11.68 -2.37 -4.84
N LEU A 296 11.23 -2.41 -6.10
CA LEU A 296 9.88 -2.83 -6.45
C LEU A 296 9.91 -4.09 -7.34
N PRO A 297 9.06 -5.09 -7.06
CA PRO A 297 8.98 -6.31 -7.86
C PRO A 297 8.41 -6.06 -9.26
N ALA A 298 8.61 -6.99 -10.20
CA ALA A 298 8.03 -6.88 -11.53
C ALA A 298 6.51 -7.12 -11.56
N ARG A 299 5.98 -7.80 -10.54
CA ARG A 299 4.57 -8.20 -10.42
C ARG A 299 4.03 -7.75 -9.07
N ASP A 300 2.72 -7.54 -9.02
CA ASP A 300 1.99 -7.18 -7.80
C ASP A 300 2.62 -5.98 -7.06
N THR A 301 3.20 -5.04 -7.80
CA THR A 301 3.65 -3.77 -7.23
C THR A 301 2.44 -2.99 -6.77
N ASP A 302 2.49 -2.48 -5.55
CA ASP A 302 1.37 -1.74 -5.00
C ASP A 302 1.07 -0.46 -5.79
N TRP A 303 -0.21 -0.14 -5.92
CA TRP A 303 -0.72 0.97 -6.72
C TRP A 303 -0.13 2.32 -6.30
N ARG A 304 0.26 2.49 -5.03
CA ARG A 304 0.83 3.74 -4.51
C ARG A 304 2.17 4.13 -5.15
N TRP A 305 2.87 3.16 -5.73
CA TRP A 305 4.13 3.41 -6.41
C TRP A 305 3.96 3.78 -7.89
N LEU A 306 2.73 3.73 -8.40
CA LEU A 306 2.36 3.98 -9.80
C LEU A 306 3.15 3.12 -10.82
N ARG A 307 2.82 3.26 -12.11
CA ARG A 307 3.51 2.62 -13.22
C ARG A 307 4.36 3.61 -14.03
N GLY A 308 5.39 3.09 -14.70
CA GLY A 308 6.15 3.83 -15.71
C GLY A 308 7.03 4.97 -15.21
N ARG A 309 7.29 5.04 -13.89
CA ARG A 309 8.05 6.14 -13.27
C ARG A 309 9.05 5.65 -12.23
N ASP A 310 10.14 6.40 -12.06
CA ASP A 310 11.22 6.09 -11.12
C ASP A 310 11.22 7.04 -9.89
N ASP A 311 10.21 7.89 -9.74
CA ASP A 311 9.94 8.78 -8.60
C ASP A 311 8.57 8.47 -7.97
N SER A 312 8.22 9.13 -6.85
CA SER A 312 6.93 8.94 -6.18
C SER A 312 6.25 10.27 -5.85
N PRO A 313 5.02 10.52 -6.36
CA PRO A 313 4.20 11.64 -5.92
C PRO A 313 3.81 11.56 -4.44
N TRP A 314 3.76 10.34 -3.89
CA TRP A 314 3.50 10.15 -2.46
C TRP A 314 4.70 10.59 -1.63
N TYR A 315 5.92 10.41 -2.11
CA TYR A 315 7.14 10.72 -1.38
C TYR A 315 8.16 11.40 -2.30
N PRO A 316 8.24 12.75 -2.28
CA PRO A 316 9.14 13.50 -3.16
C PRO A 316 10.63 13.12 -3.04
N THR A 317 11.03 12.53 -1.90
CA THR A 317 12.40 12.07 -1.65
C THR A 317 12.65 10.63 -2.10
N ALA A 318 11.65 9.96 -2.66
CA ALA A 318 11.74 8.56 -3.08
C ALA A 318 12.26 8.40 -4.50
N ARG A 319 13.14 7.42 -4.68
CA ARG A 319 13.58 6.91 -5.98
C ARG A 319 13.24 5.43 -6.08
N LEU A 320 12.59 5.02 -7.16
CA LEU A 320 12.09 3.67 -7.37
C LEU A 320 13.03 2.87 -8.27
N PHE A 321 13.36 1.66 -7.84
CA PHE A 321 14.20 0.71 -8.56
C PHE A 321 13.37 -0.53 -8.89
N ARG A 322 12.82 -0.56 -10.11
CA ARG A 322 11.89 -1.61 -10.53
C ARG A 322 12.60 -2.80 -11.15
N GLN A 323 12.25 -3.99 -10.69
CA GLN A 323 12.57 -5.24 -11.34
C GLN A 323 11.84 -5.33 -12.69
N ARG A 324 12.56 -5.69 -13.76
CA ARG A 324 11.99 -5.84 -15.11
C ARG A 324 11.40 -7.23 -15.35
N MET A 325 12.04 -8.26 -14.83
CA MET A 325 11.64 -9.65 -14.97
C MET A 325 11.45 -10.26 -13.58
N ALA A 326 10.29 -10.88 -13.35
CA ALA A 326 9.95 -11.46 -12.06
C ALA A 326 11.06 -12.43 -11.59
N GLY A 327 11.54 -12.23 -10.36
CA GLY A 327 12.61 -13.03 -9.75
C GLY A 327 14.04 -12.61 -10.11
N ASP A 328 14.25 -11.84 -11.19
CA ASP A 328 15.57 -11.34 -11.58
C ASP A 328 15.91 -10.00 -10.90
N TRP A 329 16.36 -10.09 -9.65
CA TRP A 329 16.76 -8.93 -8.84
C TRP A 329 18.18 -8.43 -9.13
N GLU A 330 18.96 -9.17 -9.90
CA GLU A 330 20.37 -8.92 -10.09
C GLU A 330 20.65 -7.56 -10.80
N PRO A 331 19.93 -7.20 -11.89
CA PRO A 331 20.07 -5.87 -12.51
C PRO A 331 19.68 -4.72 -11.57
N VAL A 332 18.72 -4.94 -10.68
CA VAL A 332 18.26 -3.93 -9.72
C VAL A 332 19.36 -3.61 -8.71
N LEU A 333 20.00 -4.65 -8.14
CA LEU A 333 21.07 -4.49 -7.17
C LEU A 333 22.30 -3.81 -7.77
N ARG A 334 22.70 -4.17 -8.99
CA ARG A 334 23.81 -3.48 -9.69
C ARG A 334 23.55 -1.99 -9.89
N ARG A 335 22.31 -1.62 -10.27
CA ARG A 335 21.92 -0.20 -10.41
C ARG A 335 21.99 0.55 -9.07
N ILE A 336 21.61 -0.10 -7.98
CA ILE A 336 21.70 0.47 -6.63
C ILE A 336 23.16 0.68 -6.25
N GLU A 337 24.00 -0.35 -6.35
CA GLU A 337 25.42 -0.28 -6.01
C GLU A 337 26.14 0.83 -6.78
N THR A 338 25.90 0.89 -8.10
CA THR A 338 26.42 1.96 -8.95
C THR A 338 25.92 3.34 -8.50
N SER A 339 24.64 3.45 -8.14
CA SER A 339 24.08 4.71 -7.65
C SER A 339 24.65 5.12 -6.29
N VAL A 340 24.92 4.17 -5.39
CA VAL A 340 25.57 4.43 -4.09
C VAL A 340 27.00 4.92 -4.32
N ALA A 341 27.76 4.26 -5.20
CA ALA A 341 29.14 4.63 -5.48
C ALA A 341 29.31 6.04 -6.10
N ASN A 342 28.24 6.57 -6.69
CA ASN A 342 28.22 7.89 -7.35
C ASN A 342 27.66 9.02 -6.45
N ARG A 343 27.34 8.75 -5.18
CA ARG A 343 26.86 9.77 -4.22
C ARG A 343 28.02 10.46 -3.52
#